data_AF-A0A0Q4JLX2-F1
#
_entry.id   AF-A0A0Q4JLX2-F1
#
_cell.length_a   1.000
_cell.length_b   1.000
_cell.length_c   1.000
_cell.angle_alpha   90.00
_cell.angle_beta   90.00
_cell.angle_gamma   90.00
#
_symmetry.space_group_name_H-M   'P 1'
#
loop_
_entity.id
_entity.type
_entity.pdbx_description
1 polymer ?
#
loop_
_entity_poly.entity_id
_entity_poly.type
_entity_poly.pdbx_seq_one_letter_code
_entity_poly.pdbx_strand_id
1 'polypeptide(L)' 'MMELPMSDDTPLSPLRRILCSHSNAIRVAAWMQEDGFETAVIATNEPLQPWRVVDAVLLSIEDTRVCA' A
#
# COMPACT_ATOMS: atom_id res chain seq x y z
N MET A 1 14.69 -31.46 11.45
CA MET A 1 13.94 -30.41 10.70
C MET A 1 14.14 -29.14 11.52
N MET A 2 15.05 -28.27 11.10
CA MET A 2 15.37 -27.03 11.83
C MET A 2 14.66 -25.89 11.12
N GLU A 3 13.66 -25.32 11.79
CA GLU A 3 13.00 -24.07 11.40
C GLU A 3 14.05 -22.95 11.53
N LEU A 4 14.47 -22.37 10.40
CA LEU A 4 15.35 -21.19 10.41
C LEU A 4 14.52 -19.96 10.81
N PRO A 5 15.04 -19.07 11.67
CA PRO A 5 14.37 -17.81 11.97
C PRO A 5 14.27 -17.00 10.68
N MET A 6 13.05 -16.69 10.25
CA MET A 6 12.83 -15.70 9.20
C MET A 6 13.29 -14.35 9.76
N SER A 7 14.56 -14.02 9.56
CA SER A 7 15.07 -12.67 9.81
C SER A 7 14.28 -11.69 8.95
N ASP A 8 13.54 -10.81 9.62
CA ASP A 8 12.81 -9.66 9.05
C ASP A 8 13.71 -8.66 8.29
N ASP A 9 15.02 -8.90 8.26
CA ASP A 9 16.02 -8.09 7.58
C ASP A 9 16.28 -8.55 6.13
N THR A 10 15.27 -8.99 5.38
CA THR A 10 15.48 -9.18 3.93
C THR A 10 15.35 -7.83 3.25
N PRO A 11 16.45 -7.17 2.85
CA PRO A 11 16.35 -5.90 2.14
C PRO A 11 15.54 -6.12 0.87
N LEU A 12 14.45 -5.36 0.72
CA LEU A 12 13.64 -5.37 -0.50
C LEU A 12 14.57 -5.32 -1.72
N SER A 13 14.33 -6.22 -2.68
CA SER A 13 15.09 -6.22 -3.94
C SER A 13 14.99 -4.83 -4.59
N PRO A 14 15.99 -4.42 -5.41
CA PRO A 14 15.96 -3.11 -6.06
C PRO A 14 14.64 -2.83 -6.80
N LEU A 15 14.08 -3.84 -7.47
CA LEU A 15 12.80 -3.75 -8.14
C LEU A 15 11.64 -3.53 -7.15
N ARG A 16 11.60 -4.29 -6.04
CA ARG A 16 10.55 -4.10 -5.02
C ARG A 16 10.61 -2.72 -4.39
N ARG A 17 11.81 -2.17 -4.14
CA ARG A 17 11.94 -0.79 -3.63
C ARG A 17 11.28 0.23 -4.54
N ILE A 18 11.42 0.06 -5.86
CA ILE A 18 10.79 0.94 -6.84
C ILE A 18 9.26 0.75 -6.82
N LEU A 19 8.79 -0.49 -6.94
CA LEU A 19 7.36 -0.81 -7.02
C LEU A 19 6.59 -0.44 -5.76
N CYS A 20 7.21 -0.63 -4.59
CA CYS A 20 6.62 -0.35 -3.29
C CYS A 20 6.99 1.06 -2.78
N SER A 21 7.56 1.93 -3.62
CA SER A 21 7.86 3.31 -3.22
C SER A 21 6.61 4.18 -3.17
N HIS A 22 6.66 5.22 -2.33
CA HIS A 22 5.64 6.26 -2.28
C HIS A 22 5.42 6.92 -3.65
N SER A 23 6.51 7.25 -4.35
CA SER A 23 6.45 7.89 -5.67
C SER A 23 5.77 7.00 -6.71
N ASN A 24 5.99 5.68 -6.67
CA ASN A 24 5.28 4.76 -7.54
C ASN A 24 3.78 4.68 -7.19
N ALA A 25 3.45 4.62 -5.90
CA ALA A 25 2.05 4.63 -5.46
C ALA A 25 1.29 5.88 -5.93
N ILE A 26 1.90 7.06 -5.85
CA ILE A 26 1.32 8.31 -6.37
C ILE A 26 1.05 8.22 -7.88
N ARG A 27 2.03 7.70 -8.65
CA ARG A 27 1.87 7.56 -10.11
C ARG A 27 0.73 6.61 -10.47
N VAL A 28 0.63 5.50 -9.77
CA VAL A 28 -0.47 4.53 -9.97
C VAL A 28 -1.81 5.17 -9.60
N ALA A 29 -1.90 5.88 -8.47
CA ALA A 29 -3.11 6.58 -8.07
C ALA A 29 -3.55 7.62 -9.11
N ALA A 30 -2.61 8.40 -9.66
CA ALA A 30 -2.90 9.37 -10.72
C ALA A 30 -3.47 8.70 -11.98
N TRP A 31 -2.88 7.59 -12.44
CA TRP A 31 -3.43 6.84 -13.58
C TRP A 31 -4.81 6.27 -13.31
N MET A 32 -5.05 5.77 -12.10
CA MET A 32 -6.38 5.29 -11.71
C MET A 32 -7.41 6.42 -11.69
N GLN A 33 -7.03 7.63 -11.23
CA GLN A 33 -7.90 8.81 -11.25
C GLN A 33 -8.20 9.28 -12.68
N GLU A 34 -7.22 9.22 -13.59
CA GLU A 34 -7.44 9.50 -15.02
C GLU A 34 -8.45 8.53 -15.66
N ASP A 35 -8.52 7.30 -15.16
CA ASP A 35 -9.50 6.28 -15.58
C ASP A 35 -10.84 6.36 -14.82
N GLY A 36 -10.99 7.37 -13.95
CA GLY A 36 -12.24 7.65 -13.23
C GLY A 36 -12.41 6.95 -11.88
N PHE A 37 -11.36 6.33 -11.34
CA PHE A 37 -11.39 5.74 -10.00
C PHE A 37 -11.02 6.79 -8.93
N GLU A 38 -11.85 6.92 -7.90
CA GLU A 38 -11.50 7.73 -6.74
C GLU A 38 -10.52 6.96 -5.86
N THR A 39 -9.28 7.46 -5.74
CA THR A 39 -8.21 6.72 -5.05
C THR A 39 -7.51 7.56 -3.98
N ALA A 40 -7.02 6.88 -2.94
CA ALA A 40 -6.17 7.42 -1.91
C ALA A 40 -4.88 6.59 -1.78
N VAL A 41 -3.77 7.26 -1.44
CA VAL A 41 -2.51 6.60 -1.09
C VAL A 41 -2.40 6.58 0.42
N ILE A 42 -2.28 5.38 1.00
CA ILE A 42 -2.14 5.18 2.44
C ILE A 42 -0.80 4.52 2.77
N ALA A 43 -0.23 4.94 3.91
CA ALA A 43 0.87 4.21 4.52
C ALA A 43 0.32 2.95 5.22
N THR A 44 1.08 1.86 5.19
CA THR A 44 0.73 0.61 5.88
C THR A 44 1.81 0.22 6.88
N ASN A 45 1.44 -0.65 7.83
CA ASN A 45 2.39 -1.28 8.75
C ASN A 45 3.02 -2.56 8.15
N GLU A 46 2.80 -2.85 6.86
CA GLU A 46 3.32 -4.04 6.19
C GLU A 46 4.66 -3.71 5.55
N PRO A 47 5.80 -4.25 6.04
CA PRO A 47 7.13 -3.87 5.59
C PRO A 47 7.36 -4.11 4.10
N LEU A 48 6.66 -5.09 3.52
CA LEU A 48 6.78 -5.46 2.13
C LEU A 48 5.85 -4.65 1.20
N GLN A 49 4.96 -3.85 1.76
CA GLN A 49 4.01 -3.00 1.05
C GLN A 49 3.70 -1.71 1.84
N PRO A 50 4.71 -0.88 2.11
CA PRO A 50 4.56 0.30 2.96
C PRO A 50 3.58 1.34 2.41
N TRP A 51 3.29 1.31 1.10
CA TRP A 51 2.33 2.18 0.45
C TRP A 51 1.30 1.37 -0.32
N ARG A 52 0.02 1.69 -0.13
CA ARG A 52 -1.10 1.11 -0.87
C ARG A 52 -1.94 2.19 -1.53
N VAL A 53 -2.39 1.92 -2.74
CA VAL A 53 -3.46 2.67 -3.40
C VAL A 53 -4.77 1.95 -3.08
N VAL A 54 -5.72 2.66 -2.52
CA VAL A 54 -7.03 2.13 -2.13
C VAL A 54 -8.14 2.99 -2.73
N ASP A 55 -9.34 2.44 -2.80
CA ASP A 55 -10.54 3.18 -3.18
C ASP A 55 -10.92 4.14 -2.05
N ALA A 56 -10.99 5.44 -2.36
CA ALA A 56 -11.31 6.48 -1.38
C ALA A 56 -12.77 6.42 -0.90
N VAL A 57 -13.68 5.89 -1.74
CA VAL A 57 -15.09 5.70 -1.37
C VAL A 57 -15.20 4.66 -0.26
N LEU A 58 -14.43 3.58 -0.34
CA LEU A 58 -14.41 2.53 0.68
C LEU A 58 -13.87 3.05 2.02
N LEU A 59 -12.80 3.86 2.01
CA LEU A 59 -12.27 4.48 3.24
C LEU A 59 -13.32 5.35 3.94
N SER A 60 -14.09 6.12 3.17
CA SER A 60 -15.11 7.01 3.71
C SER A 60 -16.26 6.26 4.38
N ILE A 61 -16.60 5.07 3.88
CA ILE A 61 -17.66 4.20 4.43
C ILE A 61 -17.19 3.48 5.71
N GLU A 62 -15.91 3.11 5.79
CA GLU A 62 -15.35 2.45 6.98
C GLU A 62 -15.24 3.41 8.16
N ASP A 63 -14.83 4.67 7.94
CA ASP A 63 -14.76 5.69 8.99
C ASP A 63 -16.14 5.97 9.62
N THR A 64 -17.21 5.92 8.83
CA THR A 64 -18.58 6.09 9.33
C THR A 64 -19.09 4.92 10.18
N ARG A 65 -18.51 3.72 10.07
CA ARG A 65 -18.95 2.52 10.81
C ARG A 65 -18.28 2.37 12.18
N VAL A 66 -17.20 3.10 12.45
CA VAL A 66 -16.45 3.01 13.72
C VAL A 66 -17.06 3.89 14.82
N CYS A 67 -18.01 4.76 14.49
CA CYS A 67 -18.65 5.70 15.44
C CYS A 67 -20.13 5.37 15.79
N ALA A 68 -20.55 4.10 15.70
CA ALA A 68 -21.92 3.68 16.02
C ALA A 68 -22.03 2.93 17.36
#